data_AF-A0A1V5L9A0-F1
#
_entry.id   AF-A0A1V5L9A0-F1
#
_cell.length_a   1.000
_cell.length_b   1.000
_cell.length_c   1.000
_cell.angle_alpha   90.00
_cell.angle_beta   90.00
_cell.angle_gamma   90.00
#
_symmetry.space_group_name_H-M   'P 1'
#
loop_
_entity.id
_entity.type
_entity.pdbx_description
1 polymer ?
#
loop_
_entity_poly.entity_id
_entity_poly.type
_entity_poly.pdbx_seq_one_letter_code
_entity_poly.pdbx_strand_id
1 'polypeptide(L)'
;MLNKKVMVNNIITLIINILIIESAVFTVCFINNSRKIIAFSCFIVSFASLLIHTNLEIFALILIIVFVPIIFNYFMIGNMVKNKEEVFLNKKTSLYIFIITLIFSVIISFIFPINKNLVIESINLQKFATIMYNEQKNLVISAIFLIFSSIIAVTTLLYKHEEDKSKKNDF
;
A
#
# COMPACT_ATOMS: atom_id res chain seq x y z
N MET A 1 26.30 -17.36 21.83
CA MET A 1 25.86 -15.97 21.55
C MET A 1 25.00 -15.87 20.28
N LEU A 2 25.30 -16.64 19.23
CA LEU A 2 24.51 -16.72 17.98
C LEU A 2 23.02 -17.08 18.20
N ASN A 3 22.70 -18.04 19.08
CA ASN A 3 21.31 -18.44 19.34
C ASN A 3 20.44 -17.32 19.98
N LYS A 4 21.03 -16.41 20.76
CA LYS A 4 20.29 -15.29 21.33
C LYS A 4 19.88 -14.29 20.24
N LYS A 5 20.75 -14.02 19.25
CA LYS A 5 20.43 -13.11 18.13
C LYS A 5 19.33 -13.67 17.23
N VAL A 6 19.40 -14.96 16.91
CA VAL A 6 18.36 -15.65 16.11
C VAL A 6 17.01 -15.63 16.83
N MET A 7 17.00 -15.90 18.14
CA MET A 7 15.76 -15.86 18.94
C MET A 7 15.12 -14.46 18.95
N VAL A 8 15.92 -13.41 19.14
CA VAL A 8 15.42 -12.02 19.11
C VAL A 8 14.83 -11.67 17.74
N ASN A 9 15.51 -12.05 16.65
CA ASN A 9 15.05 -11.82 15.27
C ASN A 9 13.69 -12.50 15.00
N ASN A 10 13.52 -13.72 15.49
CA ASN A 10 12.27 -14.47 15.34
C ASN A 10 11.13 -13.83 16.13
N ILE A 11 11.40 -13.33 17.34
CA ILE A 11 10.40 -12.63 18.16
C ILE A 11 9.98 -11.33 17.48
N ILE A 12 10.93 -10.54 16.96
CA ILE A 12 10.62 -9.30 16.22
C ILE A 12 9.76 -9.61 14.99
N THR A 13 10.12 -10.63 14.22
CA THR A 13 9.34 -11.07 13.05
C THR A 13 7.91 -11.44 13.43
N LEU A 14 7.73 -12.18 14.53
CA LEU A 14 6.42 -12.56 15.04
C LEU A 14 5.57 -11.33 15.42
N ILE A 15 6.16 -10.38 16.14
CA ILE A 15 5.49 -9.14 16.55
C ILE A 15 5.05 -8.34 15.32
N ILE A 16 5.94 -8.18 14.33
CA ILE A 16 5.62 -7.46 13.08
C ILE A 16 4.44 -8.13 12.36
N ASN A 17 4.43 -9.46 12.24
CA ASN A 17 3.34 -10.18 11.59
C ASN A 17 2.00 -10.01 12.32
N ILE A 18 2.00 -10.02 13.65
CA ILE A 18 0.79 -9.75 14.45
C ILE A 18 0.26 -8.35 14.16
N LEU A 19 1.14 -7.34 14.15
CA LEU A 19 0.75 -5.95 13.85
C LEU A 19 0.19 -5.79 12.43
N ILE A 20 0.75 -6.48 11.45
CA ILE A 20 0.24 -6.49 10.06
C ILE A 20 -1.18 -7.07 10.02
N ILE A 21 -1.42 -8.20 10.69
CA ILE A 21 -2.74 -8.85 10.70
C ILE A 21 -3.76 -7.97 11.42
N GLU A 22 -3.41 -7.45 12.60
CA GLU A 22 -4.29 -6.61 13.42
C GLU A 22 -4.70 -5.32 12.68
N SER A 23 -3.73 -4.62 12.10
CA SER A 23 -3.98 -3.40 11.34
C SER A 23 -4.79 -3.65 10.07
N ALA A 24 -4.58 -4.77 9.38
CA ALA A 24 -5.40 -5.19 8.24
C ALA A 24 -6.85 -5.44 8.66
N VAL A 25 -7.07 -6.16 9.76
CA VAL A 25 -8.42 -6.42 10.31
C VAL A 25 -9.10 -5.10 10.67
N PHE A 26 -8.42 -4.21 11.39
CA PHE A 26 -9.00 -2.91 11.77
C PHE A 26 -9.33 -2.01 10.58
N THR A 27 -8.52 -2.03 9.53
CA THR A 27 -8.79 -1.29 8.29
C THR A 27 -10.12 -1.71 7.67
N VAL A 28 -10.47 -3.00 7.74
CA VAL A 28 -11.73 -3.52 7.20
C VAL A 28 -12.89 -3.34 8.17
N CYS A 29 -12.66 -3.52 9.47
CA CYS A 29 -13.70 -3.52 10.50
C CYS A 29 -14.17 -2.12 10.92
N PHE A 30 -13.33 -1.09 10.85
CA PHE A 30 -13.74 0.24 11.30
C PHE A 30 -14.82 0.83 10.39
N ILE A 31 -15.91 1.33 10.98
CA ILE A 31 -16.96 2.04 10.23
C ILE A 31 -16.49 3.45 9.89
N ASN A 32 -15.86 4.13 10.87
CA ASN A 32 -15.35 5.48 10.71
C ASN A 32 -14.16 5.50 9.73
N ASN A 33 -14.29 6.24 8.63
CA ASN A 33 -13.26 6.32 7.59
C ASN A 33 -11.92 6.86 8.11
N SER A 34 -11.92 7.83 9.04
CA SER A 34 -10.69 8.34 9.64
C SER A 34 -9.95 7.24 10.41
N ARG A 35 -10.68 6.41 11.17
CA ARG A 35 -10.08 5.25 11.86
C ARG A 35 -9.58 4.18 10.88
N LYS A 36 -10.28 3.96 9.78
CA LYS A 36 -9.81 3.07 8.69
C LYS A 36 -8.49 3.55 8.10
N ILE A 37 -8.37 4.86 7.84
CA ILE A 37 -7.14 5.44 7.29
C ILE A 37 -5.98 5.25 8.24
N ILE A 38 -6.17 5.55 9.54
CA ILE A 38 -5.14 5.35 10.57
C ILE A 38 -4.72 3.88 10.61
N ALA A 39 -5.68 2.95 10.65
CA ALA A 39 -5.40 1.52 10.65
C ALA A 39 -4.63 1.08 9.37
N PHE A 40 -4.98 1.64 8.22
CA PHE A 40 -4.31 1.34 6.96
C PHE A 40 -2.89 1.91 6.90
N SER A 41 -2.67 3.11 7.44
CA SER A 41 -1.33 3.67 7.60
C SER A 41 -0.46 2.80 8.52
N CYS A 42 -1.02 2.30 9.63
CA CYS A 42 -0.34 1.35 10.51
C CYS A 42 0.03 0.06 9.75
N PHE A 43 -0.88 -0.48 8.95
CA PHE A 43 -0.63 -1.66 8.12
C PHE A 43 0.58 -1.45 7.20
N ILE A 44 0.64 -0.30 6.51
CA ILE A 44 1.74 0.03 5.60
C ILE A 44 3.07 0.13 6.35
N VAL A 45 3.08 0.77 7.51
CA VAL A 45 4.30 0.92 8.33
C VAL A 45 4.76 -0.44 8.88
N SER A 46 3.84 -1.29 9.33
CA SER A 46 4.18 -2.65 9.77
C SER A 46 4.71 -3.51 8.62
N PHE A 47 4.13 -3.39 7.43
CA PHE A 47 4.62 -4.09 6.24
C PHE A 47 6.00 -3.57 5.80
N ALA A 48 6.24 -2.26 5.84
CA ALA A 48 7.57 -1.69 5.62
C ALA A 48 8.60 -2.23 6.62
N SER A 49 8.22 -2.36 7.89
CA SER A 49 9.08 -2.91 8.94
C SER A 49 9.47 -4.36 8.65
N LEU A 50 8.54 -5.17 8.12
CA LEU A 50 8.83 -6.53 7.66
C LEU A 50 9.85 -6.52 6.51
N LEU A 51 9.67 -5.63 5.53
CA LEU A 51 10.59 -5.50 4.40
C LEU A 51 12.01 -5.15 4.84
N ILE A 52 12.18 -4.19 5.76
CA ILE A 52 13.48 -3.85 6.37
C ILE A 52 14.09 -5.10 7.03
N HIS A 53 13.29 -5.83 7.81
CA HIS A 53 13.73 -7.04 8.50
C HIS A 53 14.12 -8.19 7.54
N THR A 54 13.62 -8.17 6.30
CA THR A 54 13.98 -9.12 5.23
C THR A 54 15.08 -8.61 4.28
N ASN A 55 15.81 -7.55 4.65
CA ASN A 55 16.86 -6.90 3.83
C ASN A 55 16.34 -6.28 2.52
N LEU A 56 15.07 -5.89 2.48
CA LEU A 56 14.41 -5.21 1.35
C LEU A 56 14.18 -3.72 1.66
N GLU A 57 15.23 -3.04 2.14
CA GLU A 57 15.16 -1.67 2.67
C GLU A 57 14.67 -0.64 1.64
N ILE A 58 15.08 -0.76 0.37
CA ILE A 58 14.64 0.16 -0.69
C ILE A 58 13.13 0.07 -0.89
N PHE A 59 12.58 -1.15 -0.90
CA PHE A 59 11.15 -1.35 -1.05
C PHE A 59 10.39 -0.81 0.16
N ALA A 60 10.94 -0.98 1.36
CA ALA A 60 10.38 -0.37 2.56
C ALA A 60 10.36 1.16 2.49
N LEU A 61 11.46 1.78 2.04
CA LEU A 61 11.56 3.23 1.87
C LEU A 61 10.57 3.74 0.81
N ILE A 62 10.47 3.08 -0.34
CA ILE A 62 9.48 3.42 -1.38
C ILE A 62 8.07 3.30 -0.80
N LEU A 63 7.79 2.22 -0.05
CA LEU A 63 6.49 2.03 0.57
C LEU A 63 6.16 3.18 1.54
N ILE A 64 7.09 3.57 2.41
CA ILE A 64 6.87 4.66 3.37
C ILE A 64 6.74 6.01 2.66
N ILE A 65 7.67 6.36 1.77
CA ILE A 65 7.76 7.68 1.13
C ILE A 65 6.59 7.89 0.16
N VAL A 66 6.21 6.87 -0.61
CA VAL A 66 5.19 7.00 -1.65
C VAL A 66 3.80 6.73 -1.06
N PHE A 67 3.61 5.60 -0.39
CA PHE A 67 2.25 5.19 -0.04
C PHE A 67 1.70 5.97 1.15
N VAL A 68 2.50 6.23 2.21
CA VAL A 68 1.97 6.90 3.40
C VAL A 68 1.45 8.31 3.10
N PRO A 69 2.20 9.22 2.45
CA PRO A 69 1.70 10.57 2.17
C PRO A 69 0.59 10.59 1.12
N ILE A 70 0.68 9.77 0.07
CA ILE A 70 -0.34 9.74 -0.99
C ILE A 70 -1.68 9.25 -0.43
N ILE A 71 -1.66 8.16 0.34
CA ILE A 71 -2.87 7.62 0.96
C ILE A 71 -3.42 8.59 1.99
N PHE A 72 -2.57 9.15 2.85
CA PHE A 72 -3.02 10.09 3.86
C PHE A 72 -3.68 11.31 3.21
N ASN A 73 -3.05 11.92 2.20
CA ASN A 73 -3.62 13.07 1.50
C ASN A 73 -4.89 12.71 0.72
N TYR A 74 -4.87 11.64 -0.07
CA TYR A 74 -6.01 11.25 -0.90
C TYR A 74 -7.25 10.92 -0.06
N PHE A 75 -7.08 10.15 1.01
CA PHE A 75 -8.20 9.78 1.86
C PHE A 75 -8.64 10.90 2.80
N MET A 76 -7.73 11.76 3.29
CA MET A 76 -8.11 12.93 4.09
C MET A 76 -8.89 13.93 3.26
N ILE A 77 -8.41 14.27 2.04
CA ILE A 77 -9.12 15.14 1.11
C ILE A 77 -10.46 14.50 0.72
N GLY A 78 -10.45 13.20 0.40
CA GLY A 78 -11.67 12.46 0.06
C GLY A 78 -12.72 12.47 1.17
N ASN A 79 -12.32 12.28 2.43
CA ASN A 79 -13.23 12.35 3.58
C ASN A 79 -13.71 13.78 3.85
N MET A 80 -12.85 14.80 3.72
CA MET A 80 -13.26 16.20 3.90
C MET A 80 -14.30 16.61 2.85
N VAL A 81 -14.14 16.17 1.59
CA VAL A 81 -15.08 16.45 0.51
C VAL A 81 -16.39 15.66 0.68
N LYS A 82 -16.33 14.43 1.18
CA LYS A 82 -17.50 13.53 1.34
C LYS A 82 -18.17 13.56 2.72
N ASN A 83 -17.72 14.38 3.66
CA ASN A 83 -18.30 14.51 5.01
C ASN A 83 -19.79 14.96 5.03
N LYS A 84 -20.43 15.14 3.87
CA LYS A 84 -21.87 15.40 3.71
C LYS A 84 -22.69 14.18 3.27
N GLU A 85 -22.05 13.08 2.87
CA GLU A 85 -22.73 11.83 2.51
C GLU A 85 -22.24 10.74 3.46
N GLU A 86 -22.98 10.51 4.55
CA GLU A 86 -22.90 9.27 5.31
C GLU A 86 -23.38 8.13 4.40
N VAL A 87 -22.50 7.68 3.52
CA VAL A 87 -22.72 6.49 2.72
C VAL A 87 -22.72 5.34 3.72
N PHE A 88 -23.92 4.87 4.08
CA PHE A 88 -24.13 3.62 4.80
C PHE A 88 -23.47 2.51 3.99
N LEU A 89 -22.22 2.20 4.33
CA LEU A 89 -21.51 1.04 3.82
C LEU A 89 -22.31 -0.19 4.26
N ASN A 90 -22.99 -0.79 3.30
CA ASN A 90 -23.77 -2.00 3.49
C ASN A 90 -22.83 -3.08 4.10
N LYS A 91 -23.24 -3.73 5.19
CA LYS A 91 -22.45 -4.76 5.92
C LYS A 91 -21.85 -5.83 5.00
N LYS A 92 -22.43 -6.07 3.83
CA LYS A 92 -21.94 -7.00 2.82
C LYS A 92 -20.59 -6.57 2.21
N THR A 93 -20.35 -5.28 2.02
CA THR A 93 -19.15 -4.76 1.34
C THR A 93 -17.88 -5.00 2.16
N SER A 94 -17.94 -4.85 3.49
CA SER A 94 -16.80 -5.15 4.37
C SER A 94 -16.46 -6.64 4.41
N LEU A 95 -17.47 -7.51 4.34
CA LEU A 95 -17.28 -8.96 4.27
C LEU A 95 -16.56 -9.37 2.97
N TYR A 96 -16.94 -8.79 1.83
CA TYR A 96 -16.28 -9.07 0.56
C TYR A 96 -14.81 -8.59 0.57
N ILE A 97 -14.54 -7.40 1.11
CA ILE A 97 -13.15 -6.91 1.24
C ILE A 97 -12.32 -7.86 2.11
N PHE A 98 -12.85 -8.32 3.24
CA PHE A 98 -12.18 -9.31 4.10
C PHE A 98 -11.89 -10.61 3.37
N ILE A 99 -12.90 -11.18 2.69
CA ILE A 99 -12.75 -12.43 1.93
C ILE A 99 -11.72 -12.27 0.80
N ILE A 100 -11.73 -11.14 0.09
CA ILE A 100 -10.76 -10.85 -0.97
C ILE A 100 -9.35 -10.74 -0.38
N THR A 101 -9.18 -10.08 0.76
CA THR A 101 -7.87 -9.93 1.41
C THR A 101 -7.33 -11.27 1.90
N LEU A 102 -8.21 -12.13 2.45
CA LEU A 102 -7.89 -13.49 2.87
C LEU A 102 -7.48 -14.37 1.68
N ILE A 103 -8.25 -14.35 0.60
CA ILE A 103 -7.92 -15.09 -0.63
C ILE A 103 -6.58 -14.61 -1.19
N PHE A 104 -6.35 -13.30 -1.21
CA PHE A 104 -5.11 -12.72 -1.70
C PHE A 104 -3.88 -13.13 -0.85
N SER A 105 -4.01 -13.18 0.48
CA SER A 105 -2.92 -13.65 1.34
C SER A 105 -2.60 -15.13 1.12
N VAL A 106 -3.63 -15.96 0.93
CA VAL A 106 -3.46 -17.39 0.58
C VAL A 106 -2.75 -17.50 -0.78
N ILE A 107 -3.18 -16.76 -1.79
CA ILE A 107 -2.57 -16.78 -3.11
C ILE A 107 -1.09 -16.36 -3.05
N ILE A 108 -0.75 -15.29 -2.31
CA ILE A 108 0.65 -14.88 -2.12
C ILE A 108 1.49 -16.00 -1.49
N SER A 109 0.95 -16.70 -0.49
CA SER A 109 1.65 -17.81 0.17
C SER A 109 1.89 -19.00 -0.76
N PHE A 110 1.04 -19.20 -1.78
CA PHE A 110 1.22 -20.21 -2.81
C PHE A 110 2.17 -19.78 -3.94
N ILE A 111 2.15 -18.50 -4.33
CA ILE A 111 2.97 -17.96 -5.42
C ILE A 111 4.43 -17.80 -5.00
N PHE A 112 4.70 -17.47 -3.73
CA PHE A 112 6.04 -17.41 -3.19
C PHE A 112 6.31 -18.68 -2.36
N PRO A 113 6.69 -19.82 -2.99
CA PRO A 113 7.29 -20.88 -2.22
C PRO A 113 8.49 -20.26 -1.51
N ILE A 114 8.45 -20.25 -0.18
CA ILE A 114 9.55 -19.81 0.67
C ILE A 114 10.67 -20.81 0.39
N ASN A 115 11.44 -20.52 -0.64
CA ASN A 115 12.57 -21.32 -1.04
C ASN A 115 13.64 -21.02 0.02
N LYS A 116 13.61 -21.79 1.11
CA LYS A 116 14.41 -21.56 2.33
C LYS A 116 15.92 -21.49 2.07
N ASN A 117 16.37 -21.85 0.88
CA ASN A 117 17.76 -21.87 0.44
C ASN A 117 18.15 -20.69 -0.45
N LEU A 118 17.22 -19.80 -0.83
CA LEU A 118 17.57 -18.57 -1.52
C LEU A 118 18.09 -17.59 -0.46
N VAL A 119 19.42 -17.52 -0.35
CA VAL A 119 20.08 -16.42 0.36
C VAL A 119 19.72 -15.15 -0.40
N ILE A 120 18.77 -14.39 0.13
CA ILE A 120 18.40 -13.08 -0.40
C ILE A 120 19.59 -12.17 -0.11
N GLU A 121 20.44 -11.99 -1.12
CA GLU A 121 21.50 -11.01 -1.09
C GLU A 121 20.86 -9.63 -0.93
N SER A 122 21.34 -8.82 0.03
CA SER A 122 20.79 -7.50 0.28
C SER A 122 20.85 -6.66 -1.00
N ILE A 123 19.69 -6.24 -1.49
CA ILE A 123 19.61 -5.38 -2.67
C ILE A 123 19.91 -3.95 -2.19
N ASN A 124 21.13 -3.47 -2.47
CA ASN A 124 21.50 -2.09 -2.20
C ASN A 124 20.98 -1.15 -3.31
N LEU A 125 20.92 0.16 -3.01
CA LEU A 125 20.33 1.16 -3.92
C LEU A 125 21.02 1.17 -5.28
N GLN A 126 22.33 0.98 -5.29
CA GLN A 126 23.14 0.95 -6.50
C GLN A 126 22.77 -0.24 -7.39
N LYS A 127 22.73 -1.46 -6.85
CA LYS A 127 22.37 -2.68 -7.59
C LYS A 127 20.94 -2.60 -8.11
N PHE A 128 20.01 -2.09 -7.30
CA PHE A 128 18.63 -1.84 -7.74
C PHE A 128 18.58 -0.87 -8.93
N ALA A 129 19.29 0.26 -8.85
CA ALA A 129 19.36 1.21 -9.93
C ALA A 129 19.98 0.59 -11.19
N THR A 130 21.09 -0.14 -11.07
CA THR A 130 21.73 -0.83 -12.20
C THR A 130 20.78 -1.79 -12.89
N ILE A 131 20.07 -2.63 -12.13
CA ILE A 131 19.08 -3.57 -12.69
C ILE A 131 17.96 -2.80 -13.39
N MET A 132 17.39 -1.77 -12.75
CA MET A 132 16.28 -0.99 -13.32
C MET A 132 16.66 -0.26 -14.61
N TYR A 133 17.85 0.35 -14.65
CA TYR A 133 18.29 1.15 -15.80
C TYR A 133 18.89 0.33 -16.94
N ASN A 134 19.61 -0.76 -16.64
CA ASN A 134 20.30 -1.54 -17.67
C ASN A 134 19.47 -2.73 -18.15
N GLU A 135 18.82 -3.46 -17.23
CA GLU A 135 18.10 -4.69 -17.57
C GLU A 135 16.62 -4.45 -17.79
N GLN A 136 16.00 -3.56 -17.01
CA GLN A 136 14.55 -3.32 -17.01
C GLN A 136 14.15 -1.95 -17.58
N LYS A 137 14.99 -1.35 -18.44
CA LYS A 137 14.78 -0.01 -19.00
C LYS A 137 13.39 0.19 -19.60
N ASN A 138 12.91 -0.81 -20.35
CA ASN A 138 11.60 -0.75 -21.00
C ASN A 138 10.46 -0.72 -19.98
N LEU A 139 10.55 -1.50 -18.90
CA LEU A 139 9.55 -1.45 -17.82
C LEU A 139 9.52 -0.08 -17.14
N VAL A 140 10.69 0.53 -16.90
CA VAL A 140 10.78 1.88 -16.33
C VAL A 140 10.12 2.92 -17.24
N ILE A 141 10.41 2.88 -18.55
CA ILE A 141 9.79 3.79 -19.52
C ILE A 141 8.27 3.58 -19.57
N SER A 142 7.80 2.33 -19.62
CA SER A 142 6.36 2.01 -19.59
C SER A 142 5.68 2.52 -18.32
N ALA A 143 6.32 2.40 -17.15
CA ALA A 143 5.80 2.92 -15.90
C ALA A 143 5.68 4.46 -15.94
N ILE A 144 6.66 5.17 -16.51
CA ILE A 144 6.59 6.64 -16.68
C ILE A 144 5.42 7.04 -17.58
N PHE A 145 5.24 6.38 -18.72
CA PHE A 145 4.09 6.64 -19.60
C PHE A 145 2.75 6.36 -18.91
N LEU A 146 2.67 5.31 -18.11
CA LEU A 146 1.48 4.98 -17.34
C LEU A 146 1.17 6.07 -16.30
N ILE A 147 2.18 6.57 -15.57
CA ILE A 147 2.02 7.68 -14.63
C ILE A 147 1.54 8.93 -15.37
N PHE A 148 2.18 9.27 -16.50
CA PHE A 148 1.81 10.45 -17.29
C PHE A 148 0.37 10.38 -17.81
N SER A 149 -0.04 9.22 -18.35
CA SER A 149 -1.41 8.99 -18.80
C SER A 149 -2.43 9.09 -17.65
N SER A 150 -2.07 8.61 -16.46
CA SER A 150 -2.91 8.70 -15.26
C SER A 150 -3.09 10.17 -14.82
N ILE A 151 -2.02 10.97 -14.88
CA ILE A 151 -2.09 12.41 -14.59
C ILE A 151 -3.02 13.12 -15.58
N ILE A 152 -2.87 12.88 -16.89
CA ILE A 152 -3.75 13.47 -17.92
C ILE A 152 -5.21 13.09 -17.69
N ALA A 153 -5.48 11.81 -17.39
CA ALA A 153 -6.83 11.34 -17.15
C ALA A 153 -7.45 12.04 -15.92
N VAL A 154 -6.72 12.12 -14.81
CA VAL A 154 -7.18 12.77 -13.58
C VAL A 154 -7.42 14.27 -13.81
N THR A 155 -6.51 14.99 -14.48
CA THR A 155 -6.70 16.42 -14.75
C THR A 155 -7.88 16.69 -15.69
N THR A 156 -8.06 15.85 -16.72
CA THR A 156 -9.20 15.98 -17.65
C THR A 156 -10.54 15.75 -16.93
N LEU A 157 -10.61 14.74 -16.05
CA LEU A 157 -11.80 14.47 -15.24
C LEU A 157 -12.11 15.61 -14.27
N LEU A 158 -11.09 16.17 -13.62
CA LEU A 158 -11.24 17.30 -12.71
C LEU A 158 -11.72 18.56 -13.47
N TYR A 159 -11.13 18.87 -14.62
CA TYR A 159 -11.52 20.01 -15.45
C TYR A 159 -12.97 19.92 -15.92
N LYS A 160 -13.38 18.74 -16.44
CA LYS A 160 -14.76 18.51 -16.86
C LYS A 160 -15.76 18.68 -15.71
N HIS A 161 -15.41 18.21 -14.51
CA HIS A 161 -16.25 18.37 -13.33
C HIS A 161 -16.43 19.84 -12.92
N GLU A 162 -15.41 20.67 -13.10
CA GLU A 162 -15.50 22.11 -12.87
C GLU A 162 -16.38 22.81 -13.93
N GLU A 163 -16.25 22.43 -15.21
CA GLU A 163 -17.13 22.94 -16.28
C GLU A 163 -18.60 22.54 -16.08
N ASP A 164 -18.88 21.30 -15.68
CA ASP A 164 -20.24 20.83 -15.44
C ASP A 164 -20.86 21.52 -14.21
N LYS A 165 -20.04 21.92 -13.23
CA LYS A 165 -20.47 22.73 -12.09
C LYS A 165 -20.76 24.17 -12.45
N SER A 166 -19.95 24.81 -13.29
CA SER A 166 -20.17 26.21 -13.69
C SER A 166 -21.45 26.37 -14.51
N LYS A 167 -21.71 25.47 -15.47
CA LYS A 167 -22.94 25.48 -16.30
C LYS A 167 -24.23 25.30 -15.50
N LYS A 168 -24.19 24.68 -14.32
CA LYS A 168 -25.36 24.54 -13.44
C LYS A 168 -25.71 25.79 -12.64
N ASN A 169 -24.79 26.76 -12.53
CA ASN A 169 -25.01 27.99 -11.77
C ASN A 169 -25.49 29.16 -12.63
N ASP A 170 -25.47 29.03 -13.96
CA ASP A 170 -25.93 30.06 -14.91
C ASP A 170 -27.42 29.91 -15.32
N PHE A 171 -28.13 28.94 -14.74
CA PHE A 171 -29.58 28.74 -14.85
C PHE A 171 -30.27 29.03 -13.51
#